data_AF-A0A9E3BY43-F1
#
_entry.id   AF-A0A9E3BY43-F1
#
_cell.length_a   1.000
_cell.length_b   1.000
_cell.length_c   1.000
_cell.angle_alpha   90.00
_cell.angle_beta   90.00
_cell.angle_gamma   90.00
#
_symmetry.space_group_name_H-M   'P 1'
#
loop_
_entity.id
_entity.type
_entity.pdbx_description
1 polymer ?
#
loop_
_entity_poly.entity_id
_entity_poly.type
_entity_poly.pdbx_seq_one_letter_code
_entity_poly.pdbx_strand_id
1 'polypeptide(L)'
;MTYWLRRPIVIADYDPQWPVLYEQERDRLAEALGAFARRIEHIGSTSVPGLPAKSIIDSIGAAISHAPSRAVLRRPSRAPTT
;
A
#
# COMPACT_ATOMS: atom_id res chain seq x y z
N MET A 1 -5.38 18.55 17.45
CA MET A 1 -5.69 19.71 16.58
C MET A 1 -4.42 20.08 15.82
N THR A 2 -3.96 19.24 14.90
CA THR A 2 -2.68 19.43 14.22
C THR A 2 -2.99 19.80 12.78
N TYR A 3 -2.75 21.06 12.46
CA TYR A 3 -2.76 21.58 11.10
C TYR A 3 -1.60 20.92 10.35
N TRP A 4 -1.83 19.74 9.78
CA TRP A 4 -0.97 19.22 8.72
C TRP A 4 -0.92 20.30 7.64
N LEU A 5 0.30 20.82 7.40
CA LEU A 5 0.64 21.95 6.55
C LEU A 5 -0.29 22.02 5.32
N ARG A 6 -1.18 23.02 5.27
CA ARG A 6 -2.03 23.27 4.10
C ARG A 6 -1.15 23.82 2.98
N ARG A 7 -0.45 22.94 2.27
CA ARG A 7 0.11 23.26 0.97
C ARG A 7 -1.05 23.50 0.00
N PRO A 8 -0.96 24.49 -0.90
CA PRO A 8 -1.96 24.69 -1.92
C PRO A 8 -2.12 23.40 -2.74
N ILE A 9 -3.36 23.02 -3.01
CA ILE A 9 -3.64 21.88 -3.87
C ILE A 9 -3.39 22.33 -5.30
N VAL A 10 -2.33 21.81 -5.92
CA VAL A 10 -2.01 22.04 -7.33
C VAL A 10 -2.38 20.78 -8.11
N ILE A 11 -3.16 20.97 -9.17
CA ILE A 11 -3.44 19.95 -10.18
C ILE A 11 -2.57 20.28 -11.38
N ALA A 12 -1.77 19.31 -11.82
CA ALA A 12 -0.95 19.40 -13.03
C ALA A 12 -1.58 18.56 -14.14
N ASP A 13 -1.32 18.94 -15.39
CA ASP A 13 -1.58 18.08 -16.54
C ASP A 13 -0.81 16.77 -16.41
N TYR A 14 -1.24 15.77 -17.18
CA TYR A 14 -0.57 14.47 -17.17
C TYR A 14 0.91 14.60 -17.54
N ASP A 15 1.77 14.07 -16.66
CA ASP A 15 3.20 14.02 -16.89
C ASP A 15 3.62 12.61 -17.35
N PRO A 16 4.22 12.45 -18.53
CA PRO A 16 4.70 11.16 -19.01
C PRO A 16 5.83 10.56 -18.16
N GLN A 17 6.39 11.31 -17.20
CA GLN A 17 7.33 10.79 -16.22
C GLN A 17 6.67 10.04 -15.06
N TRP A 18 5.35 10.16 -14.83
CA TRP A 18 4.68 9.48 -13.72
C TRP A 18 4.82 7.95 -13.75
N PRO A 19 4.68 7.25 -14.89
CA PRO A 19 4.95 5.81 -14.94
C PRO A 19 6.40 5.46 -14.57
N VAL A 20 7.38 6.28 -14.99
CA VAL A 20 8.81 6.06 -14.69
C VAL A 20 9.08 6.24 -13.20
N LEU A 21 8.50 7.28 -12.58
CA LEU A 21 8.61 7.54 -11.14
C LEU A 21 7.95 6.42 -10.33
N TYR A 22 6.82 5.92 -10.80
CA TYR A 22 6.18 4.75 -10.20
C TYR A 22 7.08 3.51 -10.27
N GLU A 23 7.68 3.21 -11.42
CA GLU A 23 8.57 2.03 -11.54
C GLU A 23 9.76 2.12 -10.57
N GLN A 24 10.37 3.30 -10.44
CA GLN A 24 11.46 3.52 -9.49
C GLN A 24 11.01 3.29 -8.04
N GLU A 25 9.84 3.79 -7.65
CA GLU A 25 9.32 3.61 -6.29
C GLU A 25 8.86 2.17 -6.04
N ARG A 26 8.25 1.54 -7.04
CA ARG A 26 7.89 0.12 -7.02
C ARG A 26 9.12 -0.74 -6.74
N ASP A 27 10.24 -0.46 -7.41
CA ASP A 27 11.47 -1.23 -7.24
C ASP A 27 12.06 -1.04 -5.83
N ARG A 28 12.05 0.19 -5.30
CA ARG A 28 12.44 0.46 -3.90
C ARG A 28 11.55 -0.26 -2.89
N LEU A 29 10.24 -0.24 -3.11
CA LEU A 29 9.28 -0.95 -2.25
C LEU A 29 9.46 -2.46 -2.34
N ALA A 30 9.68 -3.01 -3.54
CA ALA A 30 9.95 -4.42 -3.75
C ALA A 30 11.24 -4.87 -3.05
N GLU A 31 12.31 -4.07 -3.13
CA GLU A 31 13.56 -4.32 -2.42
C GLU A 31 13.36 -4.29 -0.89
N ALA A 32 12.68 -3.26 -0.38
CA ALA A 32 12.45 -3.08 1.05
C ALA A 32 11.53 -4.16 1.65
N LEU A 33 10.51 -4.60 0.91
CA LEU A 33 9.56 -5.62 1.35
C LEU A 33 10.05 -7.05 1.08
N GLY A 34 10.98 -7.23 0.14
CA GLY A 34 11.54 -8.52 -0.23
C GLY A 34 10.48 -9.58 -0.52
N ALA A 35 10.62 -10.76 0.09
CA ALA A 35 9.70 -11.88 -0.09
C ALA A 35 8.26 -11.60 0.37
N PHE A 36 8.02 -10.54 1.15
CA PHE A 36 6.65 -10.18 1.53
C PHE A 36 5.88 -9.53 0.39
N ALA A 37 6.54 -8.85 -0.57
CA ALA A 37 5.87 -8.21 -1.69
C ALA A 37 5.46 -9.24 -2.75
N ARG A 38 4.16 -9.54 -2.83
CA ARG A 38 3.60 -10.41 -3.87
C ARG A 38 3.31 -9.64 -5.16
N ARG A 39 2.75 -8.44 -5.02
CA ARG A 39 2.43 -7.51 -6.12
C ARG A 39 2.48 -6.08 -5.61
N ILE A 40 2.85 -5.16 -6.49
CA ILE A 40 2.78 -3.71 -6.28
C ILE A 40 2.22 -3.13 -7.58
N GLU A 41 1.17 -2.33 -7.49
CA GLU A 41 0.43 -1.77 -8.63
C GLU A 41 0.28 -0.26 -8.51
N HIS A 42 0.40 0.45 -9.65
CA HIS A 42 0.18 1.89 -9.75
C HIS A 42 -1.31 2.14 -9.75
N ILE A 43 -1.78 2.94 -8.79
CA ILE A 43 -3.19 3.32 -8.69
C ILE A 43 -3.34 4.84 -8.64
N GLY A 44 -4.58 5.32 -8.59
CA GLY A 44 -4.87 6.75 -8.55
C GLY A 44 -4.73 7.44 -9.90
N SER A 45 -5.01 8.75 -9.94
CA SER A 45 -5.11 9.50 -11.20
C SER A 45 -3.80 9.56 -11.97
N THR A 46 -2.64 9.51 -11.30
CA THR A 46 -1.32 9.52 -11.97
C THR A 46 -1.02 8.23 -12.75
N SER A 47 -1.79 7.16 -12.53
CA SER A 47 -1.69 5.91 -13.30
C SER A 47 -2.45 5.94 -14.63
N VAL A 48 -3.24 6.99 -14.90
CA VAL A 48 -4.09 7.11 -16.10
C VAL A 48 -3.49 8.11 -17.08
N PRO A 49 -2.96 7.66 -18.24
CA PRO A 49 -2.45 8.55 -19.28
C PRO A 49 -3.44 9.63 -19.69
N GLY A 50 -2.97 10.88 -19.72
CA GLY A 50 -3.76 12.04 -20.11
C GLY A 50 -4.67 12.63 -19.04
N LEU A 51 -4.73 12.05 -17.83
CA LEU A 51 -5.57 12.57 -16.74
C LEU A 51 -4.81 13.57 -15.86
N PRO A 52 -5.29 14.83 -15.70
CA PRO A 52 -4.72 15.77 -14.75
C PRO A 52 -4.85 15.28 -13.31
N ALA A 53 -3.81 15.49 -12.50
CA ALA A 53 -3.75 14.94 -11.14
C ALA A 53 -2.94 15.83 -10.19
N LYS A 54 -3.08 15.57 -8.89
CA LYS A 54 -2.07 16.00 -7.92
C LYS A 54 -0.82 15.18 -8.20
N SER A 55 0.36 15.81 -8.26
CA SER A 55 1.64 15.16 -8.53
C SER A 55 2.09 14.24 -7.37
N ILE A 56 1.32 13.17 -7.14
CA ILE A 56 1.47 12.18 -6.08
C ILE A 56 1.33 10.81 -6.74
N ILE A 57 2.32 9.94 -6.54
CA ILE A 57 2.28 8.56 -7.02
C ILE A 57 1.65 7.70 -5.93
N ASP A 58 0.48 7.14 -6.21
CA ASP A 58 -0.20 6.22 -5.31
C ASP A 58 0.13 4.77 -5.71
N SER A 59 0.38 3.91 -4.73
CA SER A 59 0.69 2.49 -4.96
C SER A 59 -0.10 1.60 -4.01
N ILE A 60 -0.57 0.46 -4.51
CA ILE A 60 -1.20 -0.58 -3.69
C ILE A 60 -0.37 -1.86 -3.78
N GLY A 61 -0.14 -2.49 -2.62
CA GLY A 61 0.65 -3.71 -2.52
C GLY A 61 -0.16 -4.89 -1.99
N ALA A 62 0.04 -6.07 -2.56
CA ALA A 62 -0.40 -7.34 -1.98
C ALA A 62 0.78 -8.00 -1.26
N ALA A 63 0.59 -8.37 0.00
CA ALA A 63 1.61 -9.02 0.81
C ALA A 63 1.31 -10.50 1.05
N ILE A 64 2.35 -11.33 1.18
CA ILE A 64 2.20 -12.70 1.69
C ILE A 64 1.97 -12.61 3.19
N SER A 65 0.77 -12.96 3.64
CA SER A 65 0.48 -13.12 5.06
C SER A 65 1.01 -14.46 5.55
N HIS A 66 1.88 -14.42 6.56
CA HIS A 66 2.11 -15.58 7.40
C HIS A 66 1.08 -15.52 8.52
N ALA A 67 -0.03 -16.25 8.38
CA ALA A 67 -0.86 -16.51 9.54
C ALA A 67 0.04 -17.17 10.60
N PRO A 68 -0.03 -16.79 11.89
CA PRO A 68 0.61 -17.60 12.91
C PRO A 68 0.09 -19.02 12.73
N SER A 69 1.00 -20.01 12.72
CA SER A 69 0.61 -21.42 12.79
C SER A 69 -0.45 -21.53 13.88
N ARG A 70 -1.64 -22.06 13.57
CA ARG A 70 -2.73 -22.30 14.52
C ARG A 70 -2.24 -23.26 15.61
N ALA A 71 -1.41 -22.78 16.54
CA ALA A 71 -1.17 -23.40 17.81
C ALA A 71 -2.43 -23.16 18.63
N VAL A 72 -3.43 -23.99 18.34
CA VAL A 72 -4.51 -24.45 19.22
C VAL A 72 -4.81 -23.49 20.38
N LEU A 73 -5.76 -22.56 20.16
CA LEU A 73 -6.56 -22.02 21.26
C LEU A 73 -7.42 -23.18 21.80
N ARG A 74 -6.82 -24.05 22.62
CA ARG A 74 -7.56 -25.02 23.44
C ARG A 74 -8.31 -24.18 24.46
N ARG A 75 -9.61 -23.96 24.26
CA ARG A 75 -10.50 -23.54 25.34
C ARG A 75 -10.38 -24.60 26.45
N PRO A 76 -9.98 -24.26 27.68
CA PRO A 76 -10.15 -25.21 28.78
C PRO A 76 -11.64 -25.55 28.89
N SER A 77 -11.94 -26.85 28.85
CA SER A 77 -13.28 -27.37 29.11
C SER A 77 -13.68 -26.95 30.52
N ARG A 78 -14.83 -26.28 30.67
CA ARG A 78 -15.43 -26.11 32.00
C ARG A 78 -15.89 -27.49 32.47
N ALA A 79 -15.32 -27.99 33.55
CA ALA A 79 -15.86 -29.15 34.25
C ALA A 79 -17.28 -28.81 34.76
N PRO A 80 -18.23 -29.76 34.73
CA PRO A 80 -19.54 -29.55 35.34
C PRO A 80 -19.37 -29.49 36.86
N THR A 81 -19.81 -28.38 37.46
CA THR A 81 -20.00 -28.29 38.92
C THR A 81 -21.15 -29.21 39.30
N THR A 82 -20.87 -30.22 40.12
CA THR A 82 -21.88 -30.97 40.88
C THR A 82 -22.30 -30.14 42.10
#